data_AF-A0A8S0G431-F1
#
_entry.id   AF-A0A8S0G431-F1
#
_cell.length_a   1.000
_cell.length_b   1.000
_cell.length_c   1.000
_cell.angle_alpha   90.00
_cell.angle_beta   90.00
_cell.angle_gamma   90.00
#
_symmetry.space_group_name_H-M   'P 1'
#
loop_
_entity.id
_entity.type
_entity.pdbx_description
1 polymer ?
#
loop_
_entity_poly.entity_id
_entity_poly.type
_entity_poly.pdbx_seq_one_letter_code
_entity_poly.pdbx_strand_id
1 'polypeptide(L)'
;MTDYTLSMRTAVKGQEIPPATITLDAKGNEQQVNLDKLTVAALEGKTELKALLDWQQAISWRGELTLNGINTAKEFPEWPSKLNGLIKTRGSLYGGTWQMEVPELKLTGNVKQNKVNVDGTLKGNSYMQWMIPGLHLELGPNSAEVKGELGVKDLNLDAKHHQRAGAG
;
A
#
# COMPACT_ATOMS: atom_id res chain seq x y z
N MET A 1 -8.12 -7.21 -32.79
CA MET A 1 -7.75 -6.76 -31.44
C MET A 1 -6.24 -6.70 -31.37
N THR A 2 -5.68 -5.55 -30.99
CA THR A 2 -4.24 -5.37 -30.95
C THR A 2 -3.72 -5.68 -29.56
N ASP A 3 -3.17 -6.89 -29.39
CA ASP A 3 -2.47 -7.26 -28.17
C ASP A 3 -1.04 -6.69 -28.20
N TYR A 4 -0.52 -6.31 -27.03
CA TYR A 4 0.85 -5.85 -26.88
C TYR A 4 1.49 -6.38 -25.60
N THR A 5 2.82 -6.40 -25.62
CA THR A 5 3.67 -6.72 -24.47
C THR A 5 4.57 -5.54 -24.18
N LEU A 6 4.69 -5.16 -22.91
CA LEU A 6 5.57 -4.11 -22.43
C LEU A 6 6.60 -4.71 -21.48
N SER A 7 7.88 -4.50 -21.78
CA SER A 7 8.98 -4.79 -20.87
C SER A 7 9.85 -3.55 -20.71
N MET A 8 10.11 -3.17 -19.45
CA MET A 8 10.99 -2.06 -19.11
C MET A 8 12.00 -2.53 -18.07
N ARG A 9 13.27 -2.14 -18.26
CA ARG A 9 14.33 -2.31 -17.27
C ARG A 9 15.10 -1.00 -17.20
N THR A 10 15.17 -0.39 -16.03
CA THR A 10 15.86 0.88 -15.83
C THR A 10 16.53 0.93 -14.46
N ALA A 11 17.51 1.81 -14.31
CA ALA A 11 18.13 2.15 -13.05
C ALA A 11 18.04 3.66 -12.85
N VAL A 12 17.63 4.08 -11.65
CA VAL A 12 17.45 5.48 -11.29
C VAL A 12 18.33 5.82 -10.09
N LYS A 13 18.84 7.05 -10.06
CA LYS A 13 19.54 7.64 -8.92
C LYS A 13 19.39 9.16 -9.00
N GLY A 14 19.29 9.83 -7.86
CA GLY A 14 19.20 11.28 -7.77
C GLY A 14 19.68 11.79 -6.42
N GLN A 15 19.73 13.11 -6.26
CA GLN A 15 20.17 13.72 -5.00
C GLN A 15 19.27 13.35 -3.81
N GLU A 16 17.96 13.25 -4.04
CA GLU A 16 16.95 12.89 -3.03
C GLU A 16 16.26 11.55 -3.33
N ILE A 17 16.76 10.81 -4.32
CA ILE A 17 16.19 9.54 -4.77
C ILE A 17 17.23 8.46 -4.57
N PRO A 18 17.02 7.54 -3.60
CA PRO A 18 17.89 6.38 -3.41
C PRO A 18 18.10 5.62 -4.71
N PRO A 19 19.31 5.09 -4.96
CA PRO A 19 19.55 4.23 -6.11
C PRO A 19 18.56 3.07 -6.14
N ALA A 20 17.90 2.90 -7.27
CA ALA A 20 16.92 1.85 -7.46
C ALA A 20 17.05 1.22 -8.85
N THR A 21 16.80 -0.09 -8.93
CA THR A 21 16.54 -0.75 -10.21
C THR A 21 15.06 -1.06 -10.32
N ILE A 22 14.50 -0.80 -11.50
CA ILE A 22 13.08 -0.96 -11.78
C ILE A 22 12.96 -1.91 -12.97
N THR A 23 12.20 -2.99 -12.78
CA THR A 23 11.84 -3.91 -13.86
C THR A 23 10.33 -4.06 -13.92
N LEU A 24 9.77 -3.94 -15.12
CA LEU A 24 8.35 -4.07 -15.37
C LEU A 24 8.14 -5.01 -16.55
N ASP A 25 7.21 -5.95 -16.39
CA ASP A 25 6.69 -6.79 -17.45
C ASP A 25 5.15 -6.75 -17.39
N ALA A 26 4.51 -6.43 -18.51
CA ALA A 26 3.07 -6.29 -18.63
C ALA A 26 2.58 -6.72 -20.02
N LYS A 27 1.28 -7.04 -20.10
CA LYS A 27 0.59 -7.37 -21.35
C LYS A 27 -0.73 -6.63 -21.37
N GLY A 28 -1.19 -6.23 -22.54
CA GLY A 28 -2.45 -5.52 -22.64
C GLY A 28 -3.00 -5.50 -24.04
N ASN A 29 -4.15 -4.84 -24.16
CA ASN A 29 -4.80 -4.53 -25.42
C ASN A 29 -5.54 -3.19 -25.27
N GLU A 30 -6.46 -2.91 -26.18
CA GLU A 30 -7.26 -1.67 -26.19
C GLU A 30 -8.22 -1.53 -24.98
N GLN A 31 -8.41 -2.59 -24.19
CA GLN A 31 -9.42 -2.67 -23.12
C GLN A 31 -8.83 -2.93 -21.73
N GLN A 32 -7.62 -3.49 -21.63
CA GLN A 32 -7.02 -3.83 -20.35
C GLN A 32 -5.48 -3.85 -20.40
N VAL A 33 -4.86 -3.76 -19.22
CA VAL A 33 -3.46 -4.07 -18.96
C VAL A 33 -3.36 -5.00 -17.75
N ASN A 34 -2.73 -6.14 -17.97
CA ASN A 34 -2.23 -7.02 -16.93
C ASN A 34 -0.75 -6.74 -16.66
N LEU A 35 -0.45 -6.20 -15.47
CA LEU A 35 0.90 -6.08 -14.95
C LEU A 35 1.31 -7.42 -14.33
N ASP A 36 2.02 -8.23 -15.13
CA ASP A 36 2.56 -9.53 -14.69
C ASP A 36 3.47 -9.34 -13.46
N LYS A 37 4.35 -8.33 -13.54
CA LYS A 37 5.23 -7.95 -12.43
C LYS A 37 5.86 -6.57 -12.63
N LEU A 38 5.71 -5.68 -11.65
CA LEU A 38 6.63 -4.55 -11.42
C LEU A 38 7.49 -4.89 -10.21
N THR A 39 8.78 -4.61 -10.29
CA THR A 39 9.73 -4.74 -9.19
C THR A 39 10.56 -3.48 -9.09
N VAL A 40 10.67 -2.96 -7.88
CA VAL A 40 11.61 -1.90 -7.50
C VAL A 40 12.55 -2.48 -6.45
N ALA A 41 13.83 -2.62 -6.79
CA ALA A 41 14.87 -2.99 -5.82
C ALA A 41 15.63 -1.74 -5.42
N ALA A 42 15.45 -1.34 -4.17
CA ALA A 42 16.00 -0.13 -3.55
C ALA A 42 16.06 -0.34 -2.03
N LEU A 43 16.81 0.50 -1.31
CA LEU A 43 16.82 0.49 0.16
C LEU A 43 17.15 -0.91 0.73
N GLU A 44 18.08 -1.62 0.09
CA GLU A 44 18.47 -3.01 0.43
C GLU A 44 17.30 -4.03 0.46
N GLY A 45 16.16 -3.66 -0.11
CA GLY A 45 14.94 -4.44 -0.13
C GLY A 45 14.30 -4.44 -1.51
N LYS A 46 13.07 -4.96 -1.56
CA LYS A 46 12.32 -5.15 -2.79
C LYS A 46 10.84 -4.85 -2.61
N THR A 47 10.32 -4.00 -3.48
CA THR A 47 8.90 -3.76 -3.64
C THR A 47 8.42 -4.43 -4.92
N GLU A 48 7.34 -5.21 -4.84
CA GLU A 48 6.76 -5.91 -5.98
C GLU A 48 5.27 -5.57 -6.11
N LEU A 49 4.82 -5.26 -7.33
CA LEU A 49 3.42 -5.01 -7.64
C LEU A 49 2.95 -5.95 -8.76
N LYS A 50 1.80 -6.57 -8.55
CA LYS A 50 1.00 -7.23 -9.59
C LYS A 50 -0.34 -6.53 -9.69
N ALA A 51 -0.83 -6.30 -10.89
CA ALA A 51 -2.10 -5.62 -11.05
C ALA A 51 -2.82 -6.01 -12.35
N LEU A 52 -4.13 -5.90 -12.35
CA LEU A 52 -4.95 -5.86 -13.55
C LEU A 52 -5.72 -4.55 -13.54
N LEU A 53 -5.64 -3.79 -14.63
CA LEU A 53 -6.41 -2.60 -14.91
C LEU A 53 -7.27 -2.88 -16.15
N ASP A 54 -8.58 -2.71 -16.03
CA ASP A 54 -9.56 -2.95 -17.10
C ASP A 54 -10.38 -1.68 -17.30
N TRP A 55 -10.63 -1.28 -18.55
CA TRP A 55 -11.46 -0.13 -18.92
C TRP A 55 -12.42 -0.45 -20.07
N GLN A 56 -12.81 -1.72 -20.26
CA GLN A 56 -13.73 -2.11 -21.32
C GLN A 56 -15.10 -1.43 -21.21
N GLN A 57 -15.56 -1.19 -19.98
CA GLN A 57 -16.84 -0.52 -19.69
C GLN A 57 -16.66 0.63 -18.69
N ALA A 58 -16.01 0.33 -17.58
CA ALA A 58 -15.64 1.24 -16.51
C ALA A 58 -14.18 0.95 -16.15
N ILE A 59 -13.45 1.96 -15.67
CA ILE A 59 -12.11 1.72 -15.14
C ILE A 59 -12.27 0.88 -13.88
N SER A 60 -11.62 -0.26 -13.81
CA SER A 60 -11.57 -1.12 -12.63
C SER A 60 -10.17 -1.68 -12.44
N TRP A 61 -9.78 -1.90 -11.19
CA TRP A 61 -8.48 -2.45 -10.90
C TRP A 61 -8.51 -3.46 -9.76
N ARG A 62 -7.52 -4.34 -9.77
CA ARG A 62 -7.09 -5.16 -8.65
C ARG A 62 -5.57 -5.14 -8.60
N GLY A 63 -5.01 -4.92 -7.42
CA GLY A 63 -3.57 -4.83 -7.22
C GLY A 63 -3.13 -5.52 -5.94
N GLU A 64 -1.95 -6.12 -5.98
CA GLU A 64 -1.25 -6.70 -4.84
C GLU A 64 0.17 -6.12 -4.80
N LEU A 65 0.47 -5.41 -3.73
CA LEU A 65 1.76 -4.80 -3.45
C LEU A 65 2.42 -5.54 -2.29
N THR A 66 3.65 -6.00 -2.49
CA THR A 66 4.45 -6.67 -1.47
C THR A 66 5.73 -5.88 -1.22
N LEU A 67 6.02 -5.62 0.05
CA LEU A 67 7.27 -5.03 0.52
C LEU A 67 8.08 -6.13 1.20
N ASN A 68 9.34 -6.31 0.78
CA ASN A 68 10.24 -7.31 1.34
C ASN A 68 11.54 -6.63 1.77
N GLY A 69 11.74 -6.53 3.09
CA GLY A 69 12.99 -6.09 3.70
C GLY A 69 13.40 -4.66 3.38
N ILE A 70 12.45 -3.74 3.18
CA ILE A 70 12.76 -2.33 2.92
C ILE A 70 13.54 -1.75 4.10
N ASN A 71 14.79 -1.35 3.87
CA ASN A 71 15.71 -0.84 4.88
C ASN A 71 16.10 0.62 4.62
N THR A 72 15.57 1.54 5.43
CA THR A 72 15.85 2.97 5.27
C THR A 72 17.11 3.44 5.99
N ALA A 73 17.77 2.60 6.78
CA ALA A 73 18.81 3.05 7.73
C ALA A 73 19.99 3.79 7.09
N LYS A 74 20.35 3.44 5.84
CA LYS A 74 21.46 4.08 5.12
C LYS A 74 21.08 5.44 4.54
N GLU A 75 19.87 5.55 3.99
CA GLU A 75 19.41 6.75 3.26
C GLU A 75 18.73 7.76 4.19
N PHE A 76 18.08 7.28 5.26
CA PHE A 76 17.36 8.08 6.26
C PHE A 76 17.78 7.68 7.69
N PRO A 77 19.01 8.03 8.13
CA PRO A 77 19.55 7.61 9.43
C PRO A 77 18.80 8.16 10.64
N GLU A 78 18.05 9.25 10.48
CA GLU A 78 17.18 9.86 11.50
C GLU A 78 15.90 9.05 11.75
N TRP A 79 15.53 8.20 10.79
CA TRP A 79 14.34 7.36 10.83
C TRP A 79 14.59 5.96 10.24
N PRO A 80 15.54 5.20 10.82
CA PRO A 80 15.91 3.89 10.29
C PRO A 80 14.75 2.93 10.47
N SER A 81 14.39 2.21 9.42
CA SER A 81 13.23 1.33 9.39
C SER A 81 13.58 0.07 8.64
N LYS A 82 13.07 -1.07 9.08
CA LYS A 82 13.09 -2.34 8.35
C LYS A 82 11.68 -2.88 8.25
N LEU A 83 11.10 -2.88 7.05
CA LEU A 83 9.67 -3.14 6.86
C LEU A 83 9.42 -4.25 5.84
N ASN A 84 8.41 -5.07 6.15
CA ASN A 84 7.76 -5.99 5.22
C ASN A 84 6.27 -5.66 5.18
N GLY A 85 5.60 -5.98 4.08
CA GLY A 85 4.17 -5.73 3.99
C GLY A 85 3.50 -6.38 2.80
N LEU A 86 2.18 -6.48 2.90
CA LEU A 86 1.27 -6.95 1.87
C LEU A 86 0.07 -6.03 1.86
N ILE A 87 -0.21 -5.42 0.71
CA ILE A 87 -1.36 -4.53 0.52
C ILE A 87 -2.10 -5.00 -0.72
N LYS A 88 -3.36 -5.39 -0.54
CA LYS A 88 -4.27 -5.68 -1.63
C LYS A 88 -5.23 -4.53 -1.79
N THR A 89 -5.44 -4.08 -3.02
CA THR A 89 -6.40 -3.04 -3.35
C THR A 89 -7.28 -3.49 -4.51
N ARG A 90 -8.52 -3.05 -4.51
CA ARG A 90 -9.43 -3.16 -5.66
C ARG A 90 -10.36 -1.97 -5.70
N GLY A 91 -10.85 -1.64 -6.88
CA GLY A 91 -11.77 -0.53 -7.03
C GLY A 91 -12.25 -0.33 -8.44
N SER A 92 -13.09 0.69 -8.59
CA SER A 92 -13.63 1.08 -9.88
C SER A 92 -13.92 2.58 -9.92
N LEU A 93 -13.85 3.14 -11.12
CA LEU A 93 -14.21 4.51 -11.46
C LEU A 93 -15.17 4.48 -12.66
N TYR A 94 -16.38 4.98 -12.45
CA TYR A 94 -17.42 5.07 -13.47
C TYR A 94 -18.24 6.34 -13.29
N GLY A 95 -18.50 7.06 -14.38
CA GLY A 95 -19.35 8.26 -14.35
C GLY A 95 -18.87 9.34 -13.37
N GLY A 96 -17.55 9.47 -13.17
CA GLY A 96 -16.96 10.42 -12.21
C GLY A 96 -17.02 10.00 -10.74
N THR A 97 -17.60 8.83 -10.43
CA THR A 97 -17.66 8.28 -9.07
C THR A 97 -16.69 7.12 -8.92
N TRP A 98 -15.98 7.08 -7.79
CA TRP A 98 -15.04 6.01 -7.48
C TRP A 98 -15.46 5.25 -6.23
N GLN A 99 -15.12 3.98 -6.19
CA GLN A 99 -15.17 3.15 -4.99
C GLN A 99 -13.88 2.34 -4.90
N MET A 100 -13.39 2.13 -3.68
CA MET A 100 -12.19 1.35 -3.45
C MET A 100 -12.31 0.53 -2.17
N GLU A 101 -11.60 -0.59 -2.17
CA GLU A 101 -11.41 -1.44 -1.01
C GLU A 101 -9.94 -1.80 -0.86
N VAL A 102 -9.50 -1.87 0.38
CA VAL A 102 -8.23 -2.46 0.80
C VAL A 102 -8.59 -3.70 1.62
N PRO A 103 -8.83 -4.86 0.97
CA PRO A 103 -9.22 -6.08 1.65
C PRO A 103 -8.11 -6.69 2.51
N GLU A 104 -6.86 -6.26 2.34
CA GLU A 104 -5.74 -6.67 3.18
C GLU A 104 -4.71 -5.56 3.21
N LEU A 105 -4.44 -5.04 4.41
CA LEU A 105 -3.31 -4.18 4.72
C LEU A 105 -2.54 -4.86 5.83
N LYS A 106 -1.31 -5.29 5.55
CA LYS A 106 -0.37 -5.83 6.53
C LYS A 106 0.97 -5.12 6.40
N LEU A 107 1.49 -4.60 7.50
CA LEU A 107 2.83 -4.04 7.57
C LEU A 107 3.49 -4.50 8.88
N THR A 108 4.68 -5.06 8.80
CA THR A 108 5.43 -5.52 9.97
C THR A 108 6.87 -5.10 9.88
N GLY A 109 7.54 -5.01 11.02
CA GLY A 109 8.96 -4.74 11.06
C GLY A 109 9.32 -3.85 12.22
N ASN A 110 10.25 -2.92 12.00
CA ASN A 110 10.65 -1.96 13.00
C ASN A 110 10.84 -0.58 12.40
N VAL A 111 10.54 0.44 13.20
CA VAL A 111 10.87 1.83 12.96
C VAL A 111 11.67 2.30 14.17
N LYS A 112 12.89 2.79 13.94
CA LYS A 112 13.90 2.95 14.99
C LYS A 112 14.09 1.62 15.73
N GLN A 113 13.96 1.65 17.06
CA GLN A 113 14.01 0.45 17.91
C GLN A 113 12.62 -0.13 18.20
N ASN A 114 11.56 0.47 17.65
CA ASN A 114 10.18 0.10 17.96
C ASN A 114 9.65 -0.87 16.92
N LYS A 115 9.10 -1.99 17.39
CA LYS A 115 8.34 -2.90 16.53
C LYS A 115 7.13 -2.19 15.95
N VAL A 116 6.88 -2.41 14.67
CA VAL A 116 5.69 -1.98 13.96
C VAL A 116 4.86 -3.19 13.57
N ASN A 117 3.55 -3.08 13.77
CA ASN A 117 2.57 -4.02 13.27
C ASN A 117 1.32 -3.23 12.85
N VAL A 118 0.91 -3.36 11.60
CA VAL A 118 -0.32 -2.79 11.07
C VAL A 118 -1.08 -3.91 10.40
N ASP A 119 -2.34 -4.07 10.77
CA ASP A 119 -3.25 -5.02 10.13
C ASP A 119 -4.62 -4.37 9.99
N GLY A 120 -5.28 -4.51 8.85
CA GLY A 120 -6.64 -4.02 8.73
C GLY A 120 -7.25 -4.08 7.35
N THR A 121 -8.48 -3.58 7.29
CA THR A 121 -9.25 -3.45 6.06
C THR A 121 -9.95 -2.10 6.00
N LEU A 122 -10.17 -1.61 4.78
CA LEU A 122 -10.71 -0.27 4.53
C LEU A 122 -11.61 -0.33 3.30
N LYS A 123 -12.67 0.46 3.27
CA LYS A 123 -13.40 0.77 2.03
C LYS A 123 -13.81 2.23 1.99
N GLY A 124 -13.82 2.81 0.80
CA GLY A 124 -14.09 4.23 0.59
C GLY A 124 -14.76 4.50 -0.74
N ASN A 125 -15.36 5.69 -0.89
CA ASN A 125 -15.94 6.13 -2.16
C ASN A 125 -15.78 7.64 -2.40
N SER A 126 -16.20 8.10 -3.59
CA SER A 126 -16.14 9.49 -4.03
C SER A 126 -16.94 10.48 -3.19
N TYR A 127 -17.83 10.01 -2.32
CA TYR A 127 -18.57 10.84 -1.36
C TYR A 127 -17.82 11.00 -0.02
N MET A 128 -16.54 10.60 0.03
CA MET A 128 -15.72 10.59 1.23
C MET A 128 -16.32 9.75 2.36
N GLN A 129 -17.13 8.74 1.99
CA GLN A 129 -17.67 7.77 2.94
C GLN A 129 -16.67 6.63 3.08
N TRP A 130 -15.96 6.59 4.20
CA TRP A 130 -15.06 5.51 4.56
C TRP A 130 -15.67 4.63 5.61
N MET A 131 -15.49 3.32 5.46
CA MET A 131 -15.75 2.35 6.51
C MET A 131 -14.45 1.61 6.81
N ILE A 132 -14.13 1.55 8.10
CA ILE A 132 -12.98 0.87 8.66
C ILE A 132 -13.54 -0.22 9.58
N PRO A 133 -13.71 -1.47 9.09
CA PRO A 133 -14.19 -2.58 9.93
C PRO A 133 -13.26 -2.84 11.12
N GLY A 134 -11.96 -2.66 10.89
CA GLY A 134 -10.92 -2.75 11.90
C GLY A 134 -9.57 -2.40 11.29
N LEU A 135 -8.81 -1.57 12.01
CA LEU A 135 -7.45 -1.20 11.71
C LEU A 135 -6.66 -1.19 13.02
N HIS A 136 -5.77 -2.16 13.14
CA HIS A 136 -4.85 -2.33 14.24
C HIS A 136 -3.51 -1.67 13.89
N LEU A 137 -3.00 -0.86 14.81
CA LEU A 137 -1.73 -0.14 14.68
C LEU A 137 -0.91 -0.34 15.95
N GLU A 138 0.31 -0.84 15.82
CA GLU A 138 1.30 -0.92 16.90
C GLU A 138 2.59 -0.21 16.48
N LEU A 139 3.11 0.60 17.40
CA LEU A 139 4.43 1.22 17.32
C LEU A 139 5.08 1.17 18.71
N GLY A 140 5.91 0.15 18.93
CA GLY A 140 6.55 -0.12 20.21
C GLY A 140 5.53 -0.37 21.32
N PRO A 141 5.52 0.40 22.42
CA PRO A 141 4.55 0.24 23.50
C PRO A 141 3.18 0.86 23.20
N ASN A 142 3.05 1.62 22.10
CA ASN A 142 1.83 2.30 21.73
C ASN A 142 1.03 1.45 20.76
N SER A 143 -0.26 1.32 21.04
CA SER A 143 -1.22 0.64 20.16
C SER A 143 -2.46 1.49 19.97
N ALA A 144 -3.04 1.40 18.77
CA ALA A 144 -4.32 2.00 18.44
C ALA A 144 -5.19 1.00 17.69
N GLU A 145 -6.44 0.87 18.11
CA GLU A 145 -7.48 0.14 17.38
C GLU A 145 -8.47 1.15 16.83
N VAL A 146 -8.62 1.19 15.51
CA VAL A 146 -9.53 2.10 14.81
C VAL A 146 -10.62 1.30 14.13
N LYS A 147 -11.87 1.67 14.40
CA LYS A 147 -13.03 1.14 13.70
C LYS A 147 -14.09 2.23 13.55
N GLY A 148 -14.92 2.09 12.53
CA GLY A 148 -16.09 2.94 12.34
C GLY A 148 -16.21 3.53 10.96
N GLU A 149 -16.96 4.62 10.87
CA GLU A 149 -17.37 5.25 9.63
C GLU A 149 -16.99 6.73 9.64
N LEU A 150 -16.45 7.19 8.51
CA LEU A 150 -16.15 8.59 8.22
C LEU A 150 -17.04 9.03 7.07
N GLY A 151 -17.76 10.13 7.21
CA GLY A 151 -18.51 10.76 6.13
C GLY A 151 -18.50 12.28 6.27
N VAL A 152 -18.85 12.98 5.19
CA VAL A 152 -18.85 14.46 5.15
C VAL A 152 -19.81 15.08 6.18
N LYS A 153 -20.82 14.34 6.65
CA LYS A 153 -21.81 14.80 7.63
C LYS A 153 -21.81 14.02 8.95
N ASP A 154 -21.18 12.86 8.99
CA ASP A 154 -21.21 11.95 10.14
C ASP A 154 -19.79 11.44 10.43
N LEU A 155 -19.32 11.68 11.65
CA LEU A 155 -18.04 11.18 12.16
C LEU A 155 -18.34 10.18 13.28
N ASN A 156 -18.16 8.89 13.01
CA ASN A 156 -18.25 7.85 14.03
C ASN A 156 -16.97 7.02 14.04
N LEU A 157 -15.92 7.56 14.65
CA LEU A 157 -14.65 6.87 14.85
C LEU A 157 -14.48 6.46 16.31
N ASP A 158 -14.33 5.17 16.53
CA ASP A 158 -13.82 4.64 17.79
C ASP A 158 -12.31 4.40 17.63
N ALA A 159 -11.51 5.18 18.34
CA ALA A 159 -10.07 4.95 18.47
C ALA A 159 -9.75 4.62 19.92
N LYS A 160 -9.28 3.40 20.20
CA LYS A 160 -8.76 3.03 21.52
C LYS A 160 -7.24 3.10 21.49
N HIS A 161 -6.65 3.97 22.30
CA HIS A 161 -5.21 4.04 22.50
C HIS A 161 -4.81 3.31 23.77
N HIS A 162 -3.77 2.49 23.69
CA HIS A 162 -3.17 1.88 24.87
C HIS A 162 -1.65 2.02 24.82
N GLN A 163 -1.09 2.59 25.90
CA GLN A 163 0.34 2.65 26.13
C GLN A 163 0.67 1.58 27.18
N ARG A 164 1.40 0.54 26.79
CA ARG A 164 1.90 -0.44 27.77
C ARG A 164 3.00 0.23 28.58
N ALA A 165 2.74 0.48 29.87
CA ALA A 165 3.77 0.92 30.80
C ALA A 165 4.85 -0.17 30.87
N GLY A 166 6.09 0.17 30.53
CA GLY A 166 7.24 -0.71 30.76
C GLY A 166 7.39 -0.94 32.26
N ALA A 167 7.45 -2.20 32.67
CA ALA A 167 7.96 -2.55 33.99
C ALA A 167 9.41 -2.07 34.06
N GLY A 168 9.69 -1.15 34.99
CA GLY A 168 11.04 -0.68 35.31
C GLY A 168 11.88 -1.75 36.01
#